data_AF-A0A0H4A0W5-F1
#
_entry.id   AF-A0A0H4A0W5-F1
#
_cell.length_a   1.000
_cell.length_b   1.000
_cell.length_c   1.000
_cell.angle_alpha   90.00
_cell.angle_beta   90.00
_cell.angle_gamma   90.00
#
_symmetry.space_group_name_H-M   'P 1'
#
loop_
_entity.id
_entity.type
_entity.pdbx_description
1 polymer ?
#
loop_
_entity_poly.entity_id
_entity_poly.type
_entity_poly.pdbx_seq_one_letter_code
_entity_poly.pdbx_strand_id
1 'polypeptide(L)' 'MSFAGIDESTLFIASCPASLDDFLKTPIAAHKHVYCSYSLSWLDYGLRKQLNKQGVESISFQDSPTLYPPFDKH' A
#
# COMPACT_ATOMS: atom_id res chain seq x y z
N MET A 1 -24.30 13.34 -7.42
CA MET A 1 -23.29 12.27 -7.50
C MET A 1 -22.31 12.53 -6.39
N SER A 2 -22.48 11.85 -5.26
CA SER A 2 -21.60 12.01 -4.11
C SER A 2 -20.26 11.40 -4.47
N PHE A 3 -19.22 12.22 -4.58
CA PHE A 3 -17.84 11.71 -4.52
C PHE A 3 -17.72 11.09 -3.14
N ALA A 4 -17.92 9.76 -3.05
CA ALA A 4 -17.67 9.02 -1.83
C ALA A 4 -16.22 9.32 -1.47
N GLY A 5 -16.04 10.14 -0.44
CA GLY A 5 -14.75 10.60 0.02
C GLY A 5 -13.90 9.37 0.23
N ILE A 6 -12.81 9.28 -0.51
CA ILE A 6 -11.68 8.49 -0.06
C ILE A 6 -11.36 9.11 1.31
N ASP A 7 -11.62 8.37 2.37
CA ASP A 7 -11.32 8.81 3.72
C ASP A 7 -9.81 9.00 3.75
N GLU A 8 -9.33 10.25 3.67
CA GLU A 8 -7.89 10.56 3.64
C GLU A 8 -7.21 9.98 4.88
N SER A 9 -7.97 9.81 5.97
CA SER A 9 -7.49 9.15 7.18
C SER A 9 -7.12 7.68 6.96
N THR A 10 -7.66 6.97 5.96
CA THR A 10 -7.31 5.58 5.63
C THR A 10 -6.28 5.46 4.49
N LEU A 11 -5.88 6.57 3.87
CA LEU A 11 -4.89 6.59 2.78
C LEU A 11 -3.50 7.00 3.29
N PHE A 12 -2.49 6.17 3.02
CA PHE A 12 -1.08 6.47 3.25
C PHE A 12 -0.35 6.67 1.92
N ILE A 13 0.40 7.76 1.77
CA ILE A 13 1.19 8.06 0.57
C ILE A 13 2.66 7.77 0.84
N ALA A 14 3.20 6.75 0.18
CA ALA A 14 4.61 6.39 0.25
C ALA A 14 5.38 7.03 -0.92
N SER A 15 6.27 7.97 -0.61
CA SER A 15 7.10 8.63 -1.64
C SER A 15 8.27 7.77 -2.12
N CYS A 16 8.68 6.79 -1.32
CA CYS A 16 9.80 5.88 -1.62
C CYS A 16 9.61 4.53 -0.90
N PRO A 17 10.33 3.47 -1.33
CA PRO A 17 10.23 2.15 -0.72
C PRO A 17 10.57 2.13 0.78
N ALA A 18 11.52 2.96 1.21
CA ALA A 18 11.89 3.08 2.63
C ALA A 18 10.75 3.64 3.50
N SER A 19 9.98 4.60 2.97
CA SER A 19 8.80 5.15 3.67
C SER A 19 7.69 4.10 3.79
N LEU A 20 7.51 3.27 2.76
CA LEU A 20 6.59 2.14 2.83
C LEU A 20 7.03 1.10 3.86
N ASP A 21 8.31 0.70 3.86
CA ASP A 21 8.84 -0.27 4.83
C ASP A 21 8.72 0.23 6.28
N ASP A 22 9.02 1.50 6.53
CA ASP A 22 8.86 2.10 7.85
C ASP A 22 7.38 2.10 8.29
N PHE A 23 6.48 2.52 7.41
CA PHE A 23 5.04 2.48 7.65
C PHE A 23 4.56 1.05 7.96
N LEU A 24 4.99 0.05 7.18
CA LEU A 24 4.61 -1.34 7.39
C LEU A 24 5.16 -1.96 8.68
N LYS A 25 6.11 -1.33 9.37
CA LYS A 25 6.55 -1.75 10.71
C LYS A 25 5.65 -1.23 11.82
N THR A 26 4.83 -0.23 11.52
CA THR A 26 3.95 0.40 12.50
C THR A 26 2.55 -0.24 12.48
N PRO A 27 1.83 -0.23 13.62
CA PRO A 27 0.47 -0.76 13.68
C PRO A 27 -0.55 0.10 12.91
N ILE A 28 -0.18 1.33 12.54
CA ILE A 28 -1.07 2.23 11.78
C ILE A 28 -1.28 1.76 10.34
N ALA A 29 -0.47 0.82 9.83
CA ALA A 29 -0.61 0.26 8.50
C ALA A 29 -1.80 -0.68 8.34
N ALA A 30 -2.35 -1.20 9.45
CA ALA A 30 -3.49 -2.10 9.39
C ALA A 30 -4.74 -1.40 8.88
N HIS A 31 -5.48 -2.05 7.98
CA HIS A 31 -6.72 -1.54 7.38
C HIS A 31 -6.53 -0.17 6.70
N LYS A 32 -5.41 0.00 6.00
CA LYS A 32 -5.10 1.21 5.21
C LYS A 32 -5.01 0.90 3.72
N HIS A 33 -5.22 1.94 2.94
CA HIS A 33 -4.88 2.00 1.52
C HIS A 33 -3.52 2.67 1.37
N VAL A 34 -2.65 2.14 0.53
CA VAL A 34 -1.33 2.70 0.28
C VAL A 34 -1.26 3.21 -1.16
N TYR A 35 -0.82 4.45 -1.36
CA TYR A 35 -0.47 4.98 -2.68
C TYR A 35 1.04 5.21 -2.75
N CYS A 36 1.70 4.50 -3.66
CA CYS A 36 3.13 4.63 -3.91
C CYS A 36 3.35 5.58 -5.09
N SER A 37 4.06 6.69 -4.86
CA SER A 37 4.43 7.62 -5.94
C SER A 37 5.66 7.15 -6.73
N TYR A 38 5.97 5.86 -6.68
CA TYR A 38 7.08 5.22 -7.37
C TYR A 38 6.58 3.98 -8.13
N SER A 39 7.41 3.44 -9.01
CA SER A 39 7.01 2.31 -9.87
C SER A 39 6.88 1.00 -9.08
N LEU A 40 5.95 0.14 -9.51
CA LEU A 40 5.72 -1.21 -8.95
C LEU A 40 7.00 -2.06 -8.93
N SER A 41 7.96 -1.80 -9.81
CA SER A 41 9.24 -2.50 -9.87
C SER A 41 10.06 -2.46 -8.58
N TRP A 42 9.78 -1.49 -7.69
CA TRP A 42 10.41 -1.39 -6.37
C TRP A 42 9.68 -2.19 -5.28
N LEU A 43 8.55 -2.83 -5.62
CA LEU A 43 7.79 -3.64 -4.67
C LEU A 43 8.36 -5.06 -4.60
N ASP A 44 9.36 -5.23 -3.72
CA ASP A 44 9.99 -6.51 -3.43
C ASP A 44 9.06 -7.50 -2.69
N TYR A 45 9.42 -8.79 -2.75
CA TYR A 45 8.73 -9.87 -2.05
C TYR A 45 8.61 -9.61 -0.53
N GLY A 46 9.65 -9.02 0.08
CA GLY A 46 9.64 -8.65 1.49
C GLY A 46 8.52 -7.66 1.85
N LEU A 47 8.34 -6.62 1.03
CA LEU A 47 7.27 -5.63 1.20
C LEU A 47 5.89 -6.26 0.98
N ARG A 48 5.73 -7.12 -0.04
CA ARG A 48 4.48 -7.88 -0.27
C ARG A 48 4.07 -8.71 0.93
N LYS A 49 5.03 -9.41 1.53
CA LYS A 49 4.80 -10.19 2.75
C LYS A 49 4.40 -9.32 3.94
N GLN A 50 5.04 -8.15 4.09
CA GLN A 50 4.66 -7.19 5.13
C GLN A 50 3.26 -6.60 4.90
N LEU A 51 2.91 -6.26 3.65
CA LEU A 51 1.57 -5.79 3.28
C LEU A 51 0.48 -6.81 3.67
N ASN A 52 0.71 -8.08 3.35
CA ASN A 52 -0.17 -9.18 3.77
C ASN A 52 -0.21 -9.32 5.30
N LYS A 53 0.94 -9.23 5.98
CA LYS A 53 1.05 -9.37 7.44
C LYS A 53 0.31 -8.25 8.18
N GLN A 54 0.39 -7.02 7.70
CA GLN A 54 -0.26 -5.87 8.32
C GLN A 54 -1.75 -5.79 8.00
N GLY A 55 -2.24 -6.49 6.98
CA GLY A 55 -3.64 -6.40 6.55
C GLY A 55 -3.93 -5.07 5.83
N VAL A 56 -3.01 -4.66 4.94
CA VAL A 56 -3.24 -3.54 4.04
C VAL A 56 -4.36 -3.91 3.05
N GLU A 57 -5.34 -3.02 2.89
CA GLU A 57 -6.54 -3.30 2.09
C GLU A 57 -6.28 -3.17 0.60
N SER A 58 -5.45 -2.20 0.21
CA SER A 58 -5.01 -2.07 -1.16
C SER A 58 -3.73 -1.27 -1.27
N ILE A 59 -2.98 -1.49 -2.35
CA ILE A 59 -1.81 -0.70 -2.69
C ILE A 59 -1.85 -0.31 -4.17
N SER A 60 -1.68 0.97 -4.46
CA SER A 60 -1.64 1.52 -5.81
C SER A 60 -0.26 2.09 -6.09
N PHE A 61 0.16 2.06 -7.34
CA PHE A 61 1.41 2.67 -7.78
C PHE A 61 1.12 3.68 -8.87
N GLN A 62 2.04 4.62 -9.09
CA GLN A 62 1.92 5.60 -10.16
C GLN A 62 1.75 4.95 -11.55
N ASP A 63 2.38 3.80 -11.77
CA ASP A 63 2.48 3.13 -13.07
C ASP A 63 1.70 1.81 -13.14
N SER A 64 0.98 1.43 -12.09
CA SER A 64 0.27 0.15 -12.01
C SER A 64 -1.12 0.31 -11.43
N PRO A 65 -2.11 -0.51 -11.87
CA PRO A 65 -3.39 -0.59 -11.21
C PRO A 65 -3.25 -0.96 -9.73
N THR A 66 -4.27 -0.59 -8.96
CA THR A 66 -4.43 -0.96 -7.55
C THR A 66 -4.39 -2.47 -7.38
N LEU A 67 -3.45 -2.94 -6.58
CA LEU A 67 -3.34 -4.32 -6.13
C LEU A 67 -4.15 -4.49 -4.85
N TYR A 68 -4.77 -5.66 -4.73
CA TYR A 68 -5.50 -6.09 -3.55
C TYR A 68 -4.85 -7.35 -2.98
N PRO A 69 -4.92 -7.57 -1.66
CA PRO A 69 -4.44 -8.80 -1.06
C PRO A 69 -5.22 -10.01 -1.63
N PRO A 70 -4.60 -11.20 -1.71
CA PRO A 70 -3.22 -11.49 -1.30
C PRO A 70 -2.17 -11.02 -2.31
N PHE A 71 -1.17 -10.28 -1.84
CA PHE A 71 -0.04 -9.77 -2.65
C PHE A 71 0.99 -10.85 -3.03
N ASP A 72 0.69 -12.11 -2.72
CA ASP A 72 1.57 -13.29 -2.85
C ASP A 72 1.39 -14.04 -4.17
N LYS A 73 0.70 -13.46 -5.16
CA LYS A 73 0.51 -14.14 -6.45
C LYS A 73 1.81 -14.15 -7.25
N HIS A 74 2.45 -15.32 -7.20
CA HIS A 74 3.48 -15.84 -8.09
C HIS A 74 3.11 -15.71 -9.57
#